data_AF-A0A379JJJ6-F1
#
_entry.id   AF-A0A379JJJ6-F1
#
_cell.length_a   1.000
_cell.length_b   1.000
_cell.length_c   1.000
_cell.angle_alpha   90.00
_cell.angle_beta   90.00
_cell.angle_gamma   90.00
#
_symmetry.space_group_name_H-M   'P 1'
#
loop_
_entity.id
_entity.type
_entity.pdbx_description
1 polymer ?
#
loop_
_entity_poly.entity_id
_entity_poly.type
_entity_poly.pdbx_seq_one_letter_code
_entity_poly.pdbx_strand_id
1 'polypeptide(L)'
;MIYESSRSITSSRTQEWARRSADAVEPAWVLSWWPERRFTREQARAGMELTELLSEPEDQRDSGAGRRSAEIAHELGITVAEAVSVLYRRRLERGEA
;
A
#
# COMPACT_ATOMS: atom_id res chain seq x y z
N MET A 1 3.74 -10.65 -4.90
CA MET A 1 4.29 -10.19 -6.18
C MET A 1 3.39 -9.10 -6.70
N ILE A 2 3.98 -7.95 -7.04
CA ILE A 2 3.25 -6.79 -7.57
C ILE A 2 3.13 -6.89 -9.09
N TYR A 3 1.91 -6.68 -9.59
CA TYR A 3 1.59 -6.56 -11.02
C TYR A 3 1.15 -5.13 -11.31
N GLU A 4 1.68 -4.55 -12.38
CA GLU A 4 1.48 -3.14 -12.71
C GLU A 4 1.15 -2.95 -14.19
N SER A 5 0.16 -2.09 -14.45
CA SER A 5 -0.23 -1.59 -15.76
C SER A 5 -0.24 -0.05 -15.75
N SER A 6 -0.56 0.58 -16.88
CA SER A 6 -0.71 2.04 -16.95
C SER A 6 -1.85 2.60 -16.08
N ARG A 7 -2.76 1.75 -15.60
CA ARG A 7 -3.95 2.18 -14.84
C ARG A 7 -4.19 1.46 -13.52
N SER A 8 -3.43 0.40 -13.23
CA SER A 8 -3.63 -0.42 -12.04
C SER A 8 -2.32 -0.96 -11.49
N ILE A 9 -2.21 -1.03 -10.16
CA ILE A 9 -1.18 -1.78 -9.45
C ILE A 9 -1.91 -2.72 -8.50
N THR A 10 -1.56 -4.00 -8.53
CA THR A 10 -2.21 -5.07 -7.76
C THR A 10 -1.16 -6.03 -7.21
N SER A 11 -1.56 -6.89 -6.28
CA SER A 11 -0.67 -7.86 -5.65
C SER A 11 -1.30 -9.25 -5.65
N SER A 12 -0.49 -10.29 -5.73
CA SER A 12 -0.92 -11.67 -5.43
C SER A 12 -0.98 -12.01 -3.94
N ARG A 13 -0.42 -11.16 -3.06
CA ARG A 13 -0.32 -11.39 -1.60
C ARG A 13 -1.39 -10.64 -0.81
N THR A 14 -1.96 -9.59 -1.38
CA THR A 14 -2.97 -8.76 -0.73
C THR A 14 -4.11 -8.44 -1.69
N GLN A 15 -5.30 -8.22 -1.14
CA GLN A 15 -6.47 -7.76 -1.89
C GLN A 15 -6.50 -6.24 -2.09
N GLU A 16 -5.52 -5.52 -1.53
CA GLU A 16 -5.38 -4.10 -1.78
C GLU A 16 -4.89 -3.82 -3.21
N TRP A 17 -5.18 -2.62 -3.70
CA TRP A 17 -4.88 -2.20 -5.06
C TRP A 17 -4.62 -0.70 -5.14
N ALA A 18 -3.92 -0.28 -6.19
CA ALA A 18 -3.85 1.12 -6.62
C ALA A 18 -4.50 1.28 -7.99
N ARG A 19 -5.28 2.33 -8.19
CA ARG A 19 -5.87 2.66 -9.50
C ARG A 19 -5.59 4.10 -9.88
N ARG A 20 -5.35 4.32 -11.16
CA ARG A 20 -5.23 5.65 -11.76
C ARG A 20 -6.62 6.18 -12.11
N SER A 21 -6.96 7.36 -11.59
CA SER A 21 -8.15 8.10 -11.99
C SER A 21 -8.07 8.47 -13.48
N ALA A 22 -9.18 8.32 -14.20
CA ALA A 22 -9.24 8.61 -15.64
C ALA A 22 -9.07 10.11 -15.93
N ASP A 23 -9.61 10.95 -15.05
CA ASP A 23 -9.85 12.37 -15.31
C ASP A 23 -8.90 13.29 -14.54
N ALA A 24 -7.90 12.73 -13.85
CA ALA A 24 -6.97 13.50 -13.03
C ALA A 24 -5.62 13.73 -13.73
N VAL A 25 -5.12 14.96 -13.61
CA VAL A 25 -3.69 15.27 -13.79
C VAL A 25 -2.92 14.73 -12.59
N GLU A 26 -1.66 14.33 -12.79
CA GLU A 26 -0.83 13.82 -11.71
C GLU A 26 -0.75 14.81 -10.52
N PRO A 27 -0.81 14.34 -9.26
CA PRO A 27 -0.95 12.94 -8.84
C PRO A 27 -2.37 12.38 -9.07
N ALA A 28 -2.46 11.27 -9.81
CA ALA A 28 -3.73 10.68 -10.26
C ALA A 28 -4.04 9.30 -9.66
N TRP A 29 -3.15 8.75 -8.84
CA TRP A 29 -3.30 7.40 -8.29
C TRP A 29 -3.96 7.41 -6.91
N VAL A 30 -4.77 6.40 -6.65
CA VAL A 30 -5.48 6.21 -5.40
C VAL A 30 -5.20 4.80 -4.89
N LEU A 31 -4.88 4.67 -3.61
CA LEU A 31 -4.73 3.39 -2.92
C LEU A 31 -6.07 2.98 -2.32
N SER A 32 -6.41 1.69 -2.42
CA SER A 32 -7.65 1.14 -1.87
C SER A 32 -7.78 1.34 -0.35
N TRP A 33 -6.65 1.36 0.35
CA TRP A 33 -6.59 1.55 1.80
C TRP A 33 -6.34 3.00 2.22
N TRP A 34 -6.05 3.90 1.29
CA TRP A 34 -5.93 5.32 1.59
C TRP A 34 -6.57 6.17 0.48
N PRO A 35 -7.91 6.11 0.34
CA PRO A 35 -8.62 6.72 -0.77
C PRO A 35 -8.67 8.26 -0.73
N GLU A 36 -8.44 8.86 0.45
CA GLU A 36 -8.54 10.31 0.67
C GLU A 36 -7.36 11.08 0.06
N ARG A 37 -6.26 10.39 -0.27
CA ARG A 37 -5.05 11.00 -0.82
C ARG A 37 -4.77 10.52 -2.23
N ARG A 38 -4.29 11.45 -3.06
CA ARG A 38 -3.76 11.14 -4.39
C ARG A 38 -2.25 11.02 -4.34
N PHE A 39 -1.74 10.08 -5.12
CA PHE A 39 -0.35 9.70 -5.19
C PHE A 39 0.18 9.81 -6.62
N THR A 40 1.48 10.03 -6.76
CA THR A 40 2.15 9.76 -8.03
C THR A 40 2.17 8.25 -8.29
N ARG A 41 2.55 7.85 -9.50
CA ARG A 41 2.69 6.43 -9.84
C ARG A 41 3.70 5.73 -8.93
N GLU A 42 4.83 6.38 -8.65
CA GLU A 42 5.92 5.86 -7.82
C GLU A 42 5.45 5.68 -6.38
N GLN A 43 4.74 6.68 -5.83
CA GLN A 43 4.16 6.59 -4.49
C GLN A 43 3.07 5.51 -4.42
N ALA A 44 2.24 5.35 -5.44
CA ALA A 44 1.24 4.29 -5.49
C ALA A 44 1.89 2.90 -5.51
N ARG A 45 2.98 2.74 -6.26
CA ARG A 45 3.78 1.50 -6.26
C ARG A 45 4.39 1.24 -4.88
N ALA A 46 4.98 2.26 -4.26
CA ALA A 46 5.55 2.14 -2.92
C ALA A 46 4.47 1.77 -1.89
N GLY A 47 3.29 2.37 -1.94
CA GLY A 47 2.15 2.00 -1.09
C GLY A 47 1.71 0.55 -1.23
N MET A 48 1.77 0.00 -2.45
CA MET A 48 1.51 -1.42 -2.69
C MET A 48 2.63 -2.32 -2.14
N GLU A 49 3.89 -1.91 -2.27
CA GLU A 49 5.04 -2.60 -1.67
C GLU A 49 4.94 -2.64 -0.14
N LEU A 50 4.63 -1.50 0.49
CA LEU A 50 4.37 -1.42 1.93
C LEU A 50 3.23 -2.36 2.34
N THR A 51 2.19 -2.46 1.52
CA THR A 51 1.08 -3.37 1.81
C THR A 51 1.51 -4.85 1.77
N GLU A 52 2.35 -5.25 0.83
CA GLU A 52 2.90 -6.61 0.80
C GLU A 52 3.78 -6.87 2.03
N LEU A 53 4.67 -5.94 2.39
CA LEU A 53 5.55 -6.07 3.56
C LEU A 53 4.79 -6.20 4.89
N LEU A 54 3.63 -5.54 4.99
CA LEU A 54 2.76 -5.59 6.18
C LEU A 54 1.69 -6.69 6.10
N SER A 55 1.63 -7.45 5.00
CA SER A 55 0.60 -8.48 4.78
C SER A 55 0.72 -9.63 5.77
N GLU A 56 1.94 -10.14 5.98
CA GLU A 56 2.21 -11.32 6.79
C GLU A 56 3.02 -10.97 8.06
N PRO A 57 2.61 -11.45 9.25
CA PRO A 57 3.34 -11.20 10.49
C PRO A 57 4.77 -11.78 10.51
N GLU A 58 5.01 -12.84 9.73
CA GLU A 58 6.34 -13.47 9.64
C GLU A 58 7.33 -12.59 8.87
N ASP A 59 6.87 -11.90 7.81
CA ASP A 59 7.70 -10.97 7.03
C ASP A 59 8.22 -9.81 7.89
N GLN A 60 7.44 -9.35 8.87
CA GLN A 60 7.84 -8.25 9.76
C GLN A 60 8.96 -8.63 10.75
N ARG A 61 9.24 -9.93 10.93
CA ARG A 61 10.37 -10.39 11.76
C ARG A 61 11.70 -10.28 11.02
N ASP A 62 11.68 -10.10 9.70
CA ASP A 62 12.87 -9.75 8.95
C ASP A 62 13.23 -8.27 9.16
N SER A 63 14.41 -8.05 9.72
CA SER A 63 14.98 -6.70 9.91
C SER A 63 15.07 -5.88 8.62
N GLY A 64 15.23 -6.54 7.46
CA GLY A 64 15.20 -5.89 6.16
C GLY A 64 13.83 -5.32 5.81
N ALA A 65 12.77 -6.11 6.01
CA ALA A 65 11.38 -5.71 5.77
C ALA A 65 10.95 -4.56 6.69
N GLY A 66 11.36 -4.58 7.96
CA GLY A 66 11.06 -3.50 8.91
C GLY A 66 11.65 -2.14 8.47
N ARG A 67 12.93 -2.13 8.08
CA ARG A 67 13.59 -0.91 7.57
C ARG A 67 12.94 -0.40 6.29
N ARG A 68 12.69 -1.30 5.32
CA ARG A 68 12.06 -0.92 4.04
C ARG A 68 10.66 -0.35 4.25
N SER A 69 9.89 -0.93 5.17
CA SER A 69 8.57 -0.43 5.54
C SER A 69 8.63 0.99 6.10
N ALA A 70 9.62 1.28 6.94
CA ALA A 70 9.81 2.62 7.50
C ALA A 70 10.21 3.67 6.45
N GLU A 71 11.09 3.31 5.52
CA GLU A 71 11.47 4.18 4.38
C GLU A 71 10.27 4.54 3.52
N ILE A 72 9.48 3.53 3.11
CA ILE A 72 8.29 3.75 2.29
C ILE A 72 7.25 4.58 3.05
N ALA A 73 6.99 4.27 4.31
CA ALA A 73 6.01 5.02 5.11
C ALA A 73 6.41 6.52 5.18
N HIS A 74 7.69 6.80 5.38
CA HIS A 74 8.23 8.17 5.34
C HIS A 74 8.03 8.85 3.98
N GLU A 75 8.30 8.15 2.86
CA GLU A 75 8.05 8.66 1.50
C GLU A 75 6.56 8.98 1.24
N LEU A 76 5.66 8.22 1.87
CA LEU A 76 4.21 8.43 1.82
C LEU A 76 3.73 9.47 2.84
N GLY A 77 4.59 9.94 3.75
CA GLY A 77 4.26 10.90 4.80
C GLY A 77 3.35 10.32 5.90
N ILE A 78 3.50 9.02 6.21
CA ILE A 78 2.86 8.35 7.35
C ILE A 78 3.87 7.56 8.16
N THR A 79 3.43 7.08 9.30
CA THR A 79 4.14 6.08 10.09
C THR A 79 3.75 4.66 9.67
N VAL A 80 4.64 3.70 9.95
CA VAL A 80 4.32 2.27 9.79
C VAL A 80 3.11 1.87 10.64
N ALA A 81 2.99 2.43 11.85
CA ALA A 81 1.88 2.14 12.76
C ALA A 81 0.52 2.58 12.18
N GLU A 82 0.45 3.75 11.53
CA GLU A 82 -0.75 4.20 10.83
C GLU A 82 -1.11 3.27 9.67
N ALA A 83 -0.12 2.88 8.85
CA ALA A 83 -0.34 1.93 7.76
C ALA A 83 -0.88 0.58 8.27
N VAL A 84 -0.27 0.03 9.32
CA VAL A 84 -0.72 -1.22 9.96
C VAL A 84 -2.15 -1.09 10.47
N SER A 85 -2.47 0.00 11.17
CA SER A 85 -3.80 0.23 11.74
C SER A 85 -4.89 0.27 10.67
N VAL A 86 -4.64 0.98 9.58
CA VAL A 86 -5.58 1.11 8.46
C VAL A 86 -5.75 -0.23 7.72
N LEU A 87 -4.66 -0.92 7.41
CA LEU A 87 -4.70 -2.22 6.73
C LEU A 87 -5.36 -3.31 7.58
N TYR A 88 -5.10 -3.30 8.89
CA TYR A 88 -5.73 -4.23 9.83
C TYR A 88 -7.25 -4.03 9.90
N ARG A 89 -7.70 -2.77 9.98
CA ARG A 89 -9.14 -2.44 9.92
C ARG A 89 -9.80 -2.97 8.66
N ARG A 90 -9.14 -2.86 7.51
CA ARG A 90 -9.68 -3.36 6.25
C ARG A 90 -9.75 -4.89 6.18
N ARG A 91 -8.81 -5.61 6.80
CA ARG A 91 -8.91 -7.07 6.95
C ARG A 91 -10.12 -7.45 7.80
N LEU A 92 -10.35 -6.73 8.90
CA LEU A 92 -11.54 -6.93 9.75
C LEU A 92 -12.84 -6.70 8.95
N GLU A 93 -12.92 -5.62 8.17
CA GLU A 93 -14.09 -5.30 7.33
C GLU A 93 -14.38 -6.39 6.28
N ARG A 94 -13.35 -7.11 5.84
CA ARG A 94 -13.48 -8.25 4.91
C ARG A 94 -13.70 -9.61 5.59
N GLY A 95 -13.61 -9.69 6.92
CA GLY A 95 -13.73 -10.93 7.68
C GLY A 95 -12.48 -11.82 7.67
N GLU A 96 -11.29 -11.22 7.53
CA GLU A 96 -9.98 -11.90 7.42
C GLU A 96 -9.15 -11.85 8.72
N ALA A 97 -9.76 -11.53 9.85
CA ALA A 97 -9.06 -11.34 11.13
C ALA A 97 -9.04 -12.59 12.01
#